data_AF-A0A7C5TBK1-F1
#
_entry.id   AF-A0A7C5TBK1-F1
#
_cell.length_a   1.000
_cell.length_b   1.000
_cell.length_c   1.000
_cell.angle_alpha   90.00
_cell.angle_beta   90.00
_cell.angle_gamma   90.00
#
_symmetry.space_group_name_H-M   'P 1'
#
loop_
_entity.id
_entity.type
_entity.pdbx_description
1 polymer ?
#
loop_
_entity_poly.entity_id
_entity_poly.type
_entity_poly.pdbx_seq_one_letter_code
_entity_poly.pdbx_strand_id
1 'polypeptide(L)' 'MPREFTYRGYTIEQLQSMSMDEFIMLLPARQRRSLQRGLSPEQRTLLAKVRKAKEAMRRGQNITIKTHARD' A
#
# COMPACT_ATOMS: atom_id res chain seq x y z
N MET A 1 -3.33 7.09 27.44
CA MET A 1 -3.37 7.88 26.19
C MET A 1 -3.19 6.93 25.02
N PRO A 2 -3.95 7.06 23.92
CA PRO A 2 -3.73 6.24 22.72
C PRO A 2 -2.32 6.52 22.20
N ARG A 3 -1.53 5.47 21.95
CA ARG A 3 -0.25 5.63 21.25
C ARG A 3 -0.56 5.89 19.79
N GLU A 4 -0.22 7.07 19.30
CA GLU A 4 -0.33 7.39 17.88
C GLU A 4 0.64 6.51 17.08
N PHE A 5 0.14 5.90 16.01
CA PHE A 5 0.98 5.10 15.15
C PHE A 5 1.89 5.99 14.33
N THR A 6 3.19 5.75 14.42
CA THR A 6 4.19 6.41 13.59
C THR A 6 5.05 5.37 12.89
N TYR A 7 5.44 5.66 11.65
CA TYR A 7 6.39 4.86 10.89
C TYR A 7 7.57 5.74 10.49
N ARG A 8 8.78 5.38 10.94
CA ARG A 8 10.01 6.15 10.68
C ARG A 8 9.89 7.65 11.06
N GLY A 9 9.07 7.96 12.07
CA GLY A 9 8.82 9.34 12.52
C GLY A 9 7.67 10.06 11.82
N TYR A 10 6.96 9.41 10.90
CA TYR A 10 5.82 10.00 10.18
C TYR A 10 4.48 9.42 10.63
N THR A 11 3.45 10.27 10.67
CA THR A 11 2.07 9.87 10.92
C THR A 11 1.44 9.25 9.67
N ILE A 12 0.31 8.55 9.83
CA ILE A 12 -0.40 7.94 8.69
C ILE A 12 -0.82 8.98 7.65
N GLU A 13 -1.26 10.17 8.09
CA GLU A 13 -1.69 11.26 7.21
C GLU A 13 -0.52 11.80 6.38
N GLN A 14 0.64 11.98 7.04
CA GLN A 14 1.86 12.40 6.36
C GLN A 14 2.27 11.39 5.29
N LEU A 15 2.28 10.09 5.61
CA LEU A 15 2.60 9.03 4.66
C LEU A 15 1.65 8.97 3.46
N GLN A 16 0.37 9.32 3.65
CA GLN A 16 -0.61 9.37 2.55
C GLN A 16 -0.44 10.59 1.64
N SER A 17 0.08 11.69 2.19
CA SER A 17 0.34 12.92 1.44
C SER A 17 1.64 12.91 0.63
N MET A 18 2.60 12.05 1.00
CA MET A 18 3.88 11.91 0.32
C MET A 18 3.75 11.35 -1.09
N SER A 19 4.70 11.70 -1.95
CA SER A 19 4.86 11.03 -3.23
C SER A 19 5.35 9.59 -3.05
N MET A 20 5.09 8.74 -4.06
CA MET A 20 5.56 7.35 -4.03
C MET A 20 7.09 7.26 -3.96
N ASP A 21 7.79 8.15 -4.66
CA ASP A 21 9.27 8.13 -4.71
C ASP A 21 9.90 8.50 -3.37
N GLU A 22 9.34 9.49 -2.66
CA GLU A 22 9.76 9.83 -1.30
C GLU A 22 9.47 8.69 -0.33
N PHE A 23 8.28 8.08 -0.44
CA PHE A 23 7.91 6.95 0.39
C PHE A 23 8.84 5.75 0.18
N ILE A 24 9.23 5.45 -1.07
CA ILE A 24 10.17 4.37 -1.42
C ILE A 24 11.52 4.57 -0.72
N MET A 25 11.97 5.81 -0.51
CA MET A 25 13.24 6.09 0.18
C MET A 25 13.19 5.76 1.68
N LEU A 26 12.02 5.84 2.30
CA LEU A 26 11.81 5.51 3.72
C LEU A 26 11.81 3.99 3.98
N LEU A 27 11.54 3.19 2.95
CA LEU A 27 11.45 1.74 3.07
C LEU A 27 12.83 1.07 3.24
N PRO A 28 12.88 -0.12 3.88
CA PRO A 28 14.12 -0.89 3.95
C PRO A 28 14.60 -1.33 2.56
N ALA A 29 15.90 -1.68 2.48
CA ALA A 29 16.58 -1.93 1.21
C ALA A 29 15.90 -2.99 0.32
N ARG A 30 15.31 -4.04 0.89
CA ARG A 30 14.63 -5.11 0.15
C ARG A 30 13.38 -4.59 -0.57
N GLN A 31 12.49 -3.91 0.16
CA GLN A 31 11.23 -3.38 -0.38
C GLN A 31 11.51 -2.30 -1.42
N ARG A 32 12.48 -1.42 -1.16
CA ARG A 32 12.94 -0.42 -2.12
C ARG A 32 13.40 -1.07 -3.43
N ARG A 33 14.23 -2.12 -3.37
CA ARG A 33 14.68 -2.87 -4.55
C ARG A 33 13.50 -3.46 -5.33
N SER A 34 12.53 -4.07 -4.65
CA SER A 34 11.36 -4.66 -5.33
C SER A 34 10.54 -3.59 -6.06
N LEU A 35 10.26 -2.46 -5.42
CA LEU A 35 9.48 -1.37 -6.04
C LEU A 35 10.24 -0.70 -7.19
N GLN A 36 11.56 -0.52 -7.07
CA GLN A 36 12.40 0.04 -8.14
C GLN A 36 12.49 -0.87 -9.36
N ARG A 37 12.47 -2.20 -9.18
CA ARG A 37 12.39 -3.16 -10.31
C ARG A 37 11.02 -3.17 -10.99
N GLY A 38 10.00 -2.65 -10.32
CA GLY A 38 8.63 -2.59 -10.80
C GLY A 38 7.78 -3.78 -10.38
N LEU A 39 6.47 -3.60 -10.55
CA LEU A 39 5.46 -4.57 -10.14
C LEU A 39 5.21 -5.63 -11.23
N SER A 40 5.09 -6.88 -10.81
CA SER A 40 4.69 -7.99 -11.69
C SER A 40 3.26 -7.78 -12.23
N PRO A 41 2.90 -8.40 -13.36
CA PRO A 41 1.53 -8.29 -13.90
C PRO A 41 0.44 -8.72 -12.91
N GLU A 42 0.74 -9.74 -12.09
CA GLU A 42 -0.17 -10.24 -11.05
C GLU A 42 -0.38 -9.20 -9.94
N GLN A 43 0.71 -8.58 -9.46
CA GLN A 43 0.66 -7.53 -8.45
C GLN A 43 -0.10 -6.29 -8.96
N ARG A 44 0.08 -5.92 -10.23
CA ARG A 44 -0.67 -4.82 -10.86
C ARG A 44 -2.17 -5.11 -10.90
N THR A 45 -2.54 -6.33 -11.27
CA THR A 45 -3.94 -6.77 -11.29
C THR A 45 -4.53 -6.77 -9.88
N LEU A 46 -3.76 -7.22 -8.89
CA LEU A 46 -4.18 -7.19 -7.49
C LEU A 46 -4.42 -5.76 -7.00
N LEU A 47 -3.51 -4.83 -7.28
CA LEU A 47 -3.69 -3.42 -6.92
C LEU A 47 -4.94 -2.80 -7.54
N ALA A 48 -5.23 -3.12 -8.80
CA ALA A 48 -6.47 -2.66 -9.45
C ALA A 48 -7.73 -3.21 -8.75
N LYS A 49 -7.72 -4.49 -8.35
CA LYS A 49 -8.81 -5.09 -7.57
C LYS A 49 -8.97 -4.43 -6.20
N VAL A 50 -7.85 -4.15 -5.51
CA VAL A 50 -7.84 -3.47 -4.20
C VAL A 50 -8.45 -2.07 -4.30
N ARG A 51 -8.10 -1.29 -5.33
CA ARG A 51 -8.69 0.05 -5.55
C ARG A 51 -10.21 -0.01 -5.72
N LYS A 52 -10.69 -0.92 -6.57
CA LYS A 52 -12.14 -1.13 -6.79
C LYS A 52 -12.85 -1.58 -5.51
N ALA A 53 -12.26 -2.50 -4.76
CA ALA A 53 -12.84 -2.96 -3.50
C ALA A 53 -12.89 -1.85 -2.45
N LYS A 54 -11.86 -1.00 -2.37
CA LYS A 54 -11.85 0.16 -1.46
C LYS A 54 -12.99 1.13 -1.76
N GLU A 55 -13.29 1.37 -3.04
CA GLU A 55 -14.44 2.20 -3.44
C GLU A 55 -15.79 1.54 -3.11
N ALA A 56 -15.93 0.24 -3.35
CA ALA A 56 -17.16 -0.48 -3.03
C ALA A 56 -17.40 -0.61 -1.52
N MET A 57 -16.33 -0.78 -0.73
CA MET A 57 -16.41 -0.74 0.74
C MET A 57 -16.86 0.62 1.26
N ARG A 58 -16.42 1.72 0.64
CA ARG A 58 -16.95 3.07 0.96
C ARG A 58 -18.44 3.20 0.70
N ARG A 59 -19.00 2.40 -0.23
CA ARG A 59 -20.44 2.32 -0.53
C ARG A 59 -21.18 1.30 0.37
N GLY A 60 -20.52 0.72 1.37
CA GLY A 60 -21.12 -0.22 2.32
C GLY A 60 -21.10 -1.69 1.90
N GLN A 61 -20.37 -2.06 0.84
CA GLN A 61 -20.27 -3.46 0.41
C GLN A 61 -19.08 -4.17 1.08
N ASN A 62 -19.32 -5.36 1.64
CA ASN A 62 -18.26 -6.21 2.20
C ASN A 62 -17.65 -7.10 1.10
N ILE A 63 -16.46 -6.73 0.61
CA ILE A 63 -15.77 -7.44 -0.47
C ILE A 63 -14.46 -8.06 0.04
N THR A 64 -14.27 -9.35 -0.21
CA THR A 64 -13.02 -10.06 0.11
C THR A 64 -12.27 -10.39 -1.19
N ILE A 65 -11.00 -10.01 -1.26
CA ILE A 65 -10.13 -10.31 -2.42
C ILE A 65 -9.27 -11.54 -2.11
N LYS A 66 -9.36 -12.58 -2.95
CA LYS A 66 -8.47 -13.76 -2.90
C LYS A 66 -7.25 -13.54 -3.81
N THR A 67 -6.04 -13.85 -3.34
CA THR A 67 -4.80 -13.71 -4.10
C THR A 67 -3.78 -14.80 -3.78
N HIS A 68 -2.95 -15.15 -4.76
CA HIS A 68 -1.79 -16.02 -4.61
C HIS A 68 -0.46 -15.26 -4.60
N ALA A 69 -0.45 -13.97 -4.93
CA ALA A 69 0.73 -13.12 -4.83
C ALA A 69 1.05 -12.85 -3.34
N ARG A 70 2.16 -13.42 -2.84
CA ARG A 70 2.60 -13.38 -1.43
C ARG A 70 3.85 -12.52 -1.17
N ASP A 71 4.39 -11.92 -2.24
CA ASP A 71 5.59 -11.06 -2.21
C ASP A 71 5.34 -9.66 -1.63
#